data_AF-A0A090AIC0-F1
#
_entry.id   AF-A0A090AIC0-F1
#
_cell.length_a   1.000
_cell.length_b   1.000
_cell.length_c   1.000
_cell.angle_alpha   90.00
_cell.angle_beta   90.00
_cell.angle_gamma   90.00
#
_symmetry.space_group_name_H-M   'P 1'
#
loop_
_entity.id
_entity.type
_entity.pdbx_description
1 polymer ?
#
loop_
_entity_poly.entity_id
_entity_poly.type
_entity_poly.pdbx_seq_one_letter_code
_entity_poly.pdbx_strand_id
1 'polypeptide(L)'
;MTLIKELLDIPLIKKILRIINWIWVIAFIVTGLVISSTVVKVGLFLVIVGVLISPACQDAVKQTFNINLSYNFKVIAILASLATVLLWLNYYGDNNKIAFFVLFINTIWSDATDEEQFNQLKIYLVKEEIKVKKQAYLKMREKYLAQLQSLYQEHNYESVITKGKPYVNFDLKIKQLVEKANNDAEQQWADKARQEVPQLMKVGQFGEAYRLASKVNDPQLHEYATKAKQEMDKIVEKLRATYEQGHYEEVIKQGTSYIELDCQIKRLINDAKKALQTKERLKLIDKAIKKISDLVQNHQYEKAYEKAKKYVNEFKEEPKLQELAKRARQLFTQAAEEQILERLKNISPSQIEFNIREYSQLVKLLPDNKNYKNKLEFYKKQLVDLRKQPPLLITQPELGDQWPFTVSQGTLECIPPGIVTFRVNDKIYAVNGLASSRGYAKIDEIWQEDPAKRGKWQAGLITKMDLTNIIKKGLDLCNP
;
A
#
# COMPACT_ATOMS: atom_id res chain seq x y z
N MET A 1 73.14 13.32 18.12
CA MET A 1 72.70 13.67 16.75
C MET A 1 73.66 13.06 15.70
N THR A 2 74.07 11.80 15.87
CA THR A 2 74.80 11.06 14.83
C THR A 2 74.45 9.60 14.92
N LEU A 3 74.55 8.93 16.08
CA LEU A 3 74.12 7.52 16.17
C LEU A 3 72.63 7.32 16.50
N ILE A 4 72.02 8.06 17.42
CA ILE A 4 70.56 8.24 17.42
C ILE A 4 70.13 9.18 16.27
N LYS A 5 71.03 9.93 15.64
CA LYS A 5 70.74 10.49 14.31
C LYS A 5 71.13 9.52 13.18
N GLU A 6 71.26 8.25 13.55
CA GLU A 6 71.37 7.03 12.74
C GLU A 6 70.36 5.99 13.25
N LEU A 7 69.77 6.14 14.47
CA LEU A 7 68.82 5.27 15.21
C LEU A 7 67.41 5.88 15.45
N LEU A 8 67.33 7.15 15.80
CA LEU A 8 66.20 8.01 15.39
C LEU A 8 66.36 8.45 13.93
N ASP A 9 67.51 8.30 13.31
CA ASP A 9 67.57 8.07 11.86
C ASP A 9 67.58 6.58 11.50
N ILE A 10 67.34 5.67 12.48
CA ILE A 10 66.94 4.29 12.15
C ILE A 10 65.51 4.46 11.66
N PRO A 11 65.21 3.91 10.49
CA PRO A 11 63.99 4.20 9.74
C PRO A 11 62.67 3.97 10.48
N LEU A 12 62.65 3.23 11.58
CA LEU A 12 61.42 2.72 12.20
C LEU A 12 60.83 3.64 13.28
N ILE A 13 61.66 4.37 14.02
CA ILE A 13 61.20 5.11 15.20
C ILE A 13 60.74 6.53 14.82
N LYS A 14 61.41 7.16 13.85
CA LYS A 14 60.87 8.35 13.13
C LYS A 14 59.53 8.06 12.44
N LYS A 15 59.30 6.80 12.06
CA LYS A 15 58.02 6.35 11.50
C LYS A 15 56.90 6.41 12.55
N ILE A 16 57.14 6.00 13.81
CA ILE A 16 56.15 6.09 14.89
C ILE A 16 55.79 7.55 15.26
N LEU A 17 56.79 8.41 15.37
CA LEU A 17 56.59 9.82 15.74
C LEU A 17 55.78 10.60 14.71
N ARG A 18 55.95 10.26 13.44
CA ARG A 18 55.16 10.83 12.36
C ARG A 18 53.73 10.30 12.36
N ILE A 19 53.53 9.01 12.57
CA ILE A 19 52.18 8.42 12.60
C ILE A 19 51.28 9.06 13.67
N ILE A 20 51.86 9.65 14.72
CA ILE A 20 51.16 10.32 15.81
C ILE A 20 50.88 11.81 15.50
N ASN A 21 51.81 12.52 14.85
CA ASN A 21 51.56 13.80 14.15
C ASN A 21 50.55 13.70 13.01
N TRP A 22 50.17 12.48 12.66
CA TRP A 22 49.15 12.20 11.69
C TRP A 22 47.76 12.09 12.31
N ILE A 23 47.62 11.61 13.54
CA ILE A 23 46.37 11.74 14.29
C ILE A 23 46.00 13.22 14.50
N TRP A 24 47.01 14.06 14.68
CA TRP A 24 46.91 15.50 14.89
C TRP A 24 46.08 16.27 13.88
N VAL A 25 46.19 15.83 12.65
CA VAL A 25 45.58 16.53 11.55
C VAL A 25 44.44 15.72 11.01
N ILE A 26 44.53 14.39 11.18
CA ILE A 26 43.34 13.58 11.18
C ILE A 26 42.34 14.21 12.10
N ALA A 27 42.68 14.81 13.29
CA ALA A 27 41.95 15.54 14.38
C ALA A 27 41.46 16.97 14.02
N PHE A 28 42.15 17.60 13.09
CA PHE A 28 41.57 18.64 12.23
C PHE A 28 40.57 18.01 11.23
N ILE A 29 40.41 16.69 11.37
CA ILE A 29 39.19 15.88 11.52
C ILE A 29 38.07 16.76 11.58
N VAL A 30 37.21 16.52 10.60
CA VAL A 30 35.79 16.59 10.89
C VAL A 30 35.38 18.01 11.30
N THR A 31 36.36 18.92 11.26
CA THR A 31 36.60 20.32 11.62
C THR A 31 35.91 21.17 10.59
N GLY A 32 34.98 20.56 9.94
CA GLY A 32 35.34 20.19 8.59
C GLY A 32 34.09 19.62 8.00
N LEU A 33 33.78 18.48 8.57
CA LEU A 33 32.64 17.67 8.21
C LEU A 33 31.37 18.13 8.90
N VAL A 34 31.48 18.89 9.98
CA VAL A 34 30.32 19.52 10.60
C VAL A 34 30.17 20.99 10.19
N ILE A 35 31.25 21.67 9.74
CA ILE A 35 31.31 23.08 9.27
C ILE A 35 29.99 23.58 8.75
N SER A 36 29.41 22.80 7.86
CA SER A 36 28.65 23.38 6.79
C SER A 36 27.27 22.83 6.70
N SER A 37 26.81 21.92 7.56
CA SER A 37 25.44 21.43 7.41
C SER A 37 24.38 22.55 7.50
N THR A 38 24.77 23.78 7.89
CA THR A 38 24.05 25.01 7.54
C THR A 38 24.90 26.23 7.10
N VAL A 39 26.22 26.37 7.37
CA VAL A 39 26.97 27.65 7.09
C VAL A 39 28.49 27.50 6.85
N VAL A 40 28.96 27.77 5.63
CA VAL A 40 30.35 27.53 5.17
C VAL A 40 31.47 28.22 6.01
N LYS A 41 31.22 29.40 6.57
CA LYS A 41 32.25 30.17 7.31
C LYS A 41 32.67 29.55 8.64
N VAL A 42 31.72 28.93 9.35
CA VAL A 42 31.89 28.41 10.73
C VAL A 42 32.98 27.35 10.81
N GLY A 43 33.31 26.81 9.68
CA GLY A 43 34.14 25.66 9.68
C GLY A 43 35.40 25.74 8.89
N LEU A 44 35.49 26.66 7.93
CA LEU A 44 36.81 27.14 7.54
C LEU A 44 37.62 27.53 8.79
N PHE A 45 36.93 28.06 9.80
CA PHE A 45 37.49 28.33 11.11
C PHE A 45 37.96 27.09 11.88
N LEU A 46 37.11 26.06 12.02
CA LEU A 46 37.49 24.81 12.65
C LEU A 46 38.70 24.19 11.91
N VAL A 47 38.86 24.44 10.61
CA VAL A 47 40.04 24.03 9.83
C VAL A 47 41.27 24.84 10.21
N ILE A 48 41.17 26.14 10.41
CA ILE A 48 42.32 26.97 10.80
C ILE A 48 42.79 26.65 12.22
N VAL A 49 41.85 26.51 13.15
CA VAL A 49 42.12 26.02 14.52
C VAL A 49 42.75 24.66 14.43
N GLY A 50 42.16 23.83 13.58
CA GLY A 50 42.71 22.58 13.18
C GLY A 50 43.91 22.73 12.23
N VAL A 51 44.81 23.68 12.39
CA VAL A 51 46.07 23.73 11.62
C VAL A 51 47.10 24.31 12.56
N LEU A 52 46.73 25.40 13.22
CA LEU A 52 47.52 26.10 14.21
C LEU A 52 47.93 25.23 15.40
N ILE A 53 47.10 24.25 15.77
CA ILE A 53 47.42 23.40 16.93
C ILE A 53 48.49 22.36 16.54
N SER A 54 48.77 22.10 15.26
CA SER A 54 49.60 20.95 14.87
C SER A 54 51.05 21.14 15.33
N PRO A 55 51.71 20.07 15.81
CA PRO A 55 53.07 20.13 16.29
C PRO A 55 54.01 20.64 15.21
N ALA A 56 53.73 20.29 13.96
CA ALA A 56 54.47 20.82 12.81
C ALA A 56 54.33 22.34 12.65
N CYS A 57 53.14 22.90 12.88
CA CYS A 57 52.92 24.35 12.80
C CYS A 57 53.55 25.07 14.01
N GLN A 58 53.44 24.47 15.20
CA GLN A 58 54.07 24.99 16.41
C GLN A 58 55.60 25.04 16.30
N ASP A 59 56.20 23.99 15.76
CA ASP A 59 57.64 23.92 15.52
C ASP A 59 58.07 24.95 14.47
N ALA A 60 57.30 25.14 13.40
CA ALA A 60 57.57 26.11 12.34
C ALA A 60 57.45 27.58 12.82
N VAL A 61 56.43 27.90 13.61
CA VAL A 61 56.25 29.25 14.18
C VAL A 61 57.37 29.56 15.16
N LYS A 62 57.74 28.60 16.00
CA LYS A 62 58.84 28.72 16.94
C LYS A 62 60.17 28.97 16.23
N GLN A 63 60.41 28.30 15.11
CA GLN A 63 61.63 28.45 14.31
C GLN A 63 61.66 29.77 13.52
N THR A 64 60.50 30.28 13.09
CA THR A 64 60.41 31.46 12.21
C THR A 64 60.34 32.77 12.99
N PHE A 65 59.65 32.79 14.13
CA PHE A 65 59.39 34.00 14.90
C PHE A 65 60.11 34.03 16.26
N ASN A 66 60.79 32.94 16.63
CA ASN A 66 61.52 32.80 17.89
C ASN A 66 60.65 33.01 19.16
N ILE A 67 59.34 32.74 19.05
CA ILE A 67 58.38 32.89 20.15
C ILE A 67 58.18 31.52 20.82
N ASN A 68 58.50 31.43 22.12
CA ASN A 68 58.39 30.19 22.89
C ASN A 68 57.02 30.14 23.58
N LEU A 69 56.11 29.42 22.96
CA LEU A 69 54.68 29.48 23.19
C LEU A 69 54.31 28.48 24.31
N SER A 70 54.36 28.93 25.57
CA SER A 70 54.01 28.22 26.83
C SER A 70 52.79 28.86 27.56
N TYR A 71 52.06 29.74 26.86
CA TYR A 71 50.96 30.58 27.37
C TYR A 71 49.62 30.27 26.64
N ASN A 72 49.56 29.13 25.94
CA ASN A 72 48.82 29.04 24.68
C ASN A 72 47.39 28.53 24.78
N PHE A 73 46.99 27.91 25.88
CA PHE A 73 45.60 27.46 25.96
C PHE A 73 44.64 28.64 26.13
N LYS A 74 45.08 29.70 26.84
CA LYS A 74 44.30 30.92 27.08
C LYS A 74 44.14 31.77 25.83
N VAL A 75 45.20 31.97 25.04
CA VAL A 75 45.12 32.75 23.79
C VAL A 75 44.29 32.00 22.74
N ILE A 76 44.42 30.68 22.66
CA ILE A 76 43.60 29.84 21.77
C ILE A 76 42.14 29.84 22.21
N ALA A 77 41.84 29.82 23.52
CA ALA A 77 40.48 29.95 24.04
C ALA A 77 39.87 31.35 23.85
N ILE A 78 40.67 32.41 23.98
CA ILE A 78 40.25 33.80 23.76
C ILE A 78 39.96 34.04 22.28
N LEU A 79 40.82 33.57 21.38
CA LEU A 79 40.59 33.70 19.94
C LEU A 79 39.44 32.82 19.44
N ALA A 80 39.26 31.63 20.03
CA ALA A 80 38.11 30.77 19.74
C ALA A 80 36.80 31.40 20.21
N SER A 81 36.74 31.99 21.40
CA SER A 81 35.54 32.66 21.92
C SER A 81 35.20 33.94 21.16
N LEU A 82 36.21 34.76 20.81
CA LEU A 82 36.01 35.97 20.00
C LEU A 82 35.49 35.63 18.58
N ALA A 83 36.05 34.59 17.97
CA ALA A 83 35.61 34.10 16.66
C ALA A 83 34.18 33.51 16.71
N THR A 84 33.82 32.85 17.81
CA THR A 84 32.46 32.31 18.00
C THR A 84 31.42 33.42 18.12
N VAL A 85 31.72 34.51 18.83
CA VAL A 85 30.84 35.69 18.95
C VAL A 85 30.68 36.43 17.61
N LEU A 86 31.76 36.59 16.85
CA LEU A 86 31.72 37.24 15.53
C LEU A 86 30.94 36.40 14.48
N LEU A 87 31.04 35.07 14.55
CA LEU A 87 30.26 34.17 13.72
C LEU A 87 28.77 34.19 14.09
N TRP A 88 28.43 34.34 15.37
CA TRP A 88 27.05 34.35 15.86
C TRP A 88 26.32 35.68 15.62
N LEU A 89 27.02 36.81 15.77
CA LEU A 89 26.52 38.16 15.44
C LEU A 89 26.16 38.33 13.96
N ASN A 90 26.76 37.51 13.09
CA ASN A 90 26.45 37.46 11.66
C ASN A 90 25.31 36.49 11.29
N TYR A 91 24.88 35.60 12.21
CA TYR A 91 23.97 34.50 11.89
C TYR A 91 22.54 34.64 12.43
N TYR A 92 22.35 35.22 13.63
CA TYR A 92 21.00 35.48 14.17
C TYR A 92 20.54 36.91 13.87
N GLY A 93 19.33 37.04 13.32
CA GLY A 93 18.69 38.33 12.99
C GLY A 93 18.62 39.28 14.20
N ASP A 94 18.68 40.59 13.91
CA ASP A 94 19.05 41.70 14.81
C ASP A 94 18.49 41.73 16.23
N ASN A 95 17.34 41.09 16.51
CA ASN A 95 16.59 41.37 17.73
C ASN A 95 17.17 40.77 19.03
N ASN A 96 18.08 39.79 18.96
CA ASN A 96 18.68 39.12 20.14
C ASN A 96 20.20 39.32 20.31
N LYS A 97 20.84 40.14 19.47
CA LYS A 97 22.30 40.35 19.50
C LYS A 97 22.77 40.99 20.81
N ILE A 98 21.99 41.91 21.37
CA ILE A 98 22.36 42.67 22.58
C ILE A 98 22.14 41.85 23.85
N ALA A 99 21.07 41.07 23.97
CA ALA A 99 20.83 40.21 25.14
C ALA A 99 21.97 39.19 25.35
N PHE A 100 22.50 38.65 24.25
CA PHE A 100 23.63 37.73 24.29
C PHE A 100 24.98 38.44 24.47
N PHE A 101 25.16 39.64 23.92
CA PHE A 101 26.35 40.45 24.20
C PHE A 101 26.43 40.86 25.68
N VAL A 102 25.28 41.18 26.30
CA VAL A 102 25.17 41.44 27.74
C VAL A 102 25.48 40.19 28.57
N LEU A 103 24.99 39.00 28.16
CA LEU A 103 25.36 37.72 28.78
C LEU A 103 26.85 37.39 28.61
N PHE A 104 27.42 37.69 27.44
CA PHE A 104 28.82 37.44 27.11
C PHE A 104 29.77 38.36 27.89
N ILE A 105 29.45 39.66 27.99
CA ILE A 105 30.18 40.58 28.86
C ILE A 105 30.08 40.12 30.31
N ASN A 106 28.90 39.72 30.81
CA ASN A 106 28.76 39.18 32.17
C ASN A 106 29.69 37.99 32.44
N THR A 107 29.92 37.11 31.45
CA THR A 107 30.81 35.95 31.60
C THR A 107 32.30 36.25 31.44
N ILE A 108 32.68 37.31 30.72
CA ILE A 108 34.09 37.68 30.50
C ILE A 108 34.59 38.71 31.52
N TRP A 109 33.69 39.52 32.08
CA TRP A 109 34.02 40.64 32.95
C TRP A 109 33.59 40.44 34.41
N SER A 110 33.33 39.21 34.86
CA SER A 110 33.03 38.95 36.28
C SER A 110 34.21 39.23 37.23
N ASP A 111 35.39 39.54 36.70
CA ASP A 111 36.58 39.93 37.48
C ASP A 111 36.94 41.43 37.34
N ALA A 112 36.13 42.24 36.64
CA ALA A 112 36.38 43.68 36.50
C ALA A 112 35.75 44.49 37.66
N THR A 113 36.58 45.21 38.40
CA THR A 113 36.34 45.83 39.71
C THR A 113 35.45 47.08 39.75
N ASP A 114 34.58 47.35 38.77
CA ASP A 114 33.68 48.52 38.81
C ASP A 114 32.26 48.21 38.32
N GLU A 115 31.51 47.52 39.19
CA GLU A 115 30.14 47.02 38.98
C GLU A 115 29.10 48.16 38.80
N GLU A 116 29.40 49.36 39.32
CA GLU A 116 28.51 50.51 39.29
C GLU A 116 28.47 51.18 37.91
N GLN A 117 29.63 51.38 37.28
CA GLN A 117 29.70 51.92 35.92
C GLN A 117 29.07 50.98 34.88
N PHE A 118 29.23 49.67 35.07
CA PHE A 118 28.62 48.66 34.21
C PHE A 118 27.10 48.64 34.32
N ASN A 119 26.53 48.73 35.53
CA ASN A 119 25.09 48.80 35.73
C ASN A 119 24.50 50.10 35.18
N GLN A 120 25.18 51.24 35.29
CA GLN A 120 24.73 52.48 34.67
C GLN A 120 24.74 52.41 33.14
N LEU A 121 25.79 51.84 32.54
CA LEU A 121 25.88 51.64 31.08
C LEU A 121 24.80 50.66 30.60
N LYS A 122 24.53 49.58 31.34
CA LYS A 122 23.46 48.61 31.06
C LYS A 122 22.08 49.26 31.11
N ILE A 123 21.79 50.07 32.14
CA ILE A 123 20.55 50.83 32.24
C ILE A 123 20.42 51.83 31.08
N TYR A 124 21.50 52.52 30.72
CA TYR A 124 21.50 53.50 29.63
C TYR A 124 21.29 52.85 28.25
N LEU A 125 22.03 51.78 27.94
CA LEU A 125 21.92 51.04 26.68
C LEU A 125 20.54 50.38 26.53
N VAL A 126 20.03 49.76 27.60
CA VAL A 126 18.68 49.16 27.60
C VAL A 126 17.61 50.25 27.48
N LYS A 127 17.80 51.43 28.07
CA LYS A 127 16.82 52.53 27.99
C LYS A 127 16.74 53.14 26.59
N GLU A 128 17.87 53.38 25.91
CA GLU A 128 17.87 53.88 24.53
C GLU A 128 17.38 52.82 23.54
N GLU A 129 17.78 51.55 23.69
CA GLU A 129 17.29 50.47 22.84
C GLU A 129 15.78 50.23 23.02
N ILE A 130 15.27 50.28 24.25
CA ILE A 130 13.82 50.22 24.52
C ILE A 130 13.11 51.42 23.90
N LYS A 131 13.67 52.63 23.94
CA LYS A 131 13.07 53.80 23.26
C LYS A 131 13.02 53.59 21.74
N VAL A 132 14.11 53.13 21.13
CA VAL A 132 14.18 52.86 19.68
C VAL A 132 13.22 51.74 19.29
N LYS A 133 13.19 50.62 20.03
CA LYS A 133 12.25 49.50 19.81
C LYS A 133 10.81 49.93 20.03
N LYS A 134 10.54 50.75 21.05
CA LYS A 134 9.21 51.33 21.30
C LYS A 134 8.80 52.24 20.14
N GLN A 135 9.68 53.11 19.64
CA GLN A 135 9.39 53.97 18.49
C GLN A 135 9.19 53.15 17.20
N ALA A 136 9.99 52.12 16.97
CA ALA A 136 9.83 51.21 15.83
C ALA A 136 8.51 50.44 15.90
N TYR A 137 8.14 49.95 17.09
CA TYR A 137 6.84 49.32 17.34
C TYR A 137 5.70 50.30 17.11
N LEU A 138 5.80 51.54 17.60
CA LEU A 138 4.79 52.57 17.38
C LEU A 138 4.63 52.89 15.89
N LYS A 139 5.73 53.03 15.12
CA LYS A 139 5.68 53.23 13.67
C LYS A 139 5.06 52.04 12.93
N MET A 140 5.42 50.81 13.29
CA MET A 140 4.85 49.60 12.71
C MET A 140 3.35 49.49 13.02
N ARG A 141 2.98 49.76 14.27
CA ARG A 141 1.60 49.82 14.74
C ARG A 141 0.79 50.86 13.95
N GLU A 142 1.31 52.08 13.78
CA GLU A 142 0.65 53.13 13.00
C GLU A 142 0.46 52.73 11.55
N LYS A 143 1.48 52.15 10.92
CA LYS A 143 1.38 51.62 9.55
C LYS A 143 0.30 50.53 9.45
N TYR A 144 0.25 49.63 10.43
CA TYR A 144 -0.73 48.54 10.45
C TYR A 144 -2.15 49.05 10.69
N LEU A 145 -2.32 49.99 11.62
CA LEU A 145 -3.61 50.65 11.85
C LEU A 145 -4.09 51.39 10.60
N ALA A 146 -3.20 52.08 9.89
CA ALA A 146 -3.53 52.75 8.62
C ALA A 146 -3.96 51.73 7.53
N GLN A 147 -3.33 50.56 7.47
CA GLN A 147 -3.75 49.48 6.56
C GLN A 147 -5.15 48.95 6.90
N LEU A 148 -5.44 48.71 8.19
CA LEU A 148 -6.78 48.30 8.62
C LEU A 148 -7.82 49.39 8.35
N GLN A 149 -7.46 50.65 8.53
CA GLN A 149 -8.34 51.78 8.20
C GLN A 149 -8.64 51.85 6.70
N SER A 150 -7.65 51.64 5.82
CA SER A 150 -7.88 51.55 4.36
C SER A 150 -8.88 50.46 4.02
N LEU A 151 -8.66 49.24 4.54
CA LEU A 151 -9.58 48.11 4.33
C LEU A 151 -10.99 48.41 4.84
N TYR A 152 -11.10 49.14 5.96
CA TYR A 152 -12.38 49.57 6.50
C TYR A 152 -13.08 50.59 5.59
N GLN A 153 -12.37 51.58 5.04
CA GLN A 153 -12.93 52.56 4.10
C GLN A 153 -13.36 51.92 2.77
N GLU A 154 -12.66 50.86 2.36
CA GLU A 154 -13.01 50.03 1.20
C GLU A 154 -14.20 49.08 1.47
N HIS A 155 -14.87 49.20 2.64
CA HIS A 155 -15.97 48.32 3.07
C HIS A 155 -15.58 46.83 3.14
N ASN A 156 -14.28 46.53 3.25
CA ASN A 156 -13.76 45.17 3.38
C ASN A 156 -13.68 44.76 4.86
N TYR A 157 -14.84 44.77 5.52
CA TYR A 157 -14.96 44.58 6.96
C TYR A 157 -14.45 43.21 7.41
N GLU A 158 -14.67 42.14 6.64
CA GLU A 158 -14.18 40.79 6.96
C GLU A 158 -12.65 40.73 7.01
N SER A 159 -11.96 41.44 6.11
CA SER A 159 -10.50 41.54 6.16
C SER A 159 -10.02 42.34 7.37
N VAL A 160 -10.73 43.40 7.77
CA VAL A 160 -10.42 44.17 8.98
C VAL A 160 -10.57 43.30 10.22
N ILE A 161 -11.66 42.54 10.33
CA ILE A 161 -11.93 41.63 11.44
C ILE A 161 -10.85 40.56 11.49
N THR A 162 -10.63 39.83 10.39
CA THR A 162 -9.68 38.70 10.34
C THR A 162 -8.25 39.15 10.63
N LYS A 163 -7.78 40.24 10.01
CA LYS A 163 -6.42 40.74 10.21
C LYS A 163 -6.26 41.41 11.58
N GLY A 164 -7.23 42.18 12.04
CA GLY A 164 -7.16 42.93 13.29
C GLY A 164 -7.35 42.08 14.55
N LYS A 165 -8.08 40.95 14.49
CA LYS A 165 -8.43 40.10 15.63
C LYS A 165 -7.25 39.67 16.52
N PRO A 166 -6.07 39.30 16.01
CA PRO A 166 -4.92 38.96 16.85
C PRO A 166 -4.41 40.11 17.75
N TYR A 167 -4.76 41.36 17.41
CA TYR A 167 -4.20 42.56 18.05
C TYR A 167 -5.17 43.27 19.00
N VAL A 168 -6.42 42.82 19.10
CA VAL A 168 -7.47 43.52 19.89
C VAL A 168 -7.17 43.58 21.39
N ASN A 169 -6.37 42.65 21.92
CA ASN A 169 -5.97 42.63 23.34
C ASN A 169 -4.80 43.57 23.65
N PHE A 170 -4.09 44.03 22.62
CA PHE A 170 -2.85 44.80 22.75
C PHE A 170 -3.02 46.27 22.35
N ASP A 171 -4.08 46.59 21.60
CA ASP A 171 -4.30 47.93 21.07
C ASP A 171 -5.79 48.31 21.07
N LEU A 172 -6.13 49.31 21.89
CA LEU A 172 -7.49 49.83 22.01
C LEU A 172 -8.04 50.39 20.69
N LYS A 173 -7.21 51.03 19.85
CA LYS A 173 -7.67 51.58 18.57
C LYS A 173 -7.98 50.48 17.56
N ILE A 174 -7.17 49.43 17.52
CA ILE A 174 -7.43 48.26 16.66
C ILE A 174 -8.68 47.53 17.17
N LYS A 175 -8.83 47.36 18.49
CA LYS A 175 -10.04 46.79 19.09
C LYS A 175 -11.30 47.55 18.66
N GLN A 176 -11.32 48.86 18.84
CA GLN A 176 -12.45 49.72 18.43
C GLN A 176 -12.75 49.62 16.93
N LEU A 177 -11.70 49.58 16.09
CA LEU A 177 -11.87 49.45 14.64
C LEU A 177 -12.43 48.07 14.24
N VAL A 178 -11.99 46.99 14.89
CA VAL A 178 -12.50 45.63 14.66
C VAL A 178 -13.94 45.50 15.16
N GLU A 179 -14.28 46.06 16.32
CA GLU A 179 -15.66 46.09 16.83
C GLU A 179 -16.57 46.87 15.88
N LYS A 180 -16.12 48.03 15.39
CA LYS A 180 -16.86 48.83 14.41
C LYS A 180 -17.04 48.06 13.10
N ALA A 181 -15.98 47.46 12.57
CA ALA A 181 -16.05 46.62 11.37
C ALA A 181 -16.99 45.42 11.56
N ASN A 182 -17.04 44.81 12.74
CA ASN A 182 -17.96 43.72 13.04
C ASN A 182 -19.42 44.20 12.99
N ASN A 183 -19.73 45.32 13.64
CA ASN A 183 -21.08 45.91 13.63
C ASN A 183 -21.51 46.30 12.20
N ASP A 184 -20.62 46.92 11.42
CA ASP A 184 -20.93 47.32 10.04
C ASP A 184 -21.06 46.11 9.11
N ALA A 185 -20.26 45.05 9.30
CA ALA A 185 -20.41 43.79 8.58
C ALA A 185 -21.74 43.10 8.90
N GLU A 186 -22.13 43.08 10.17
CA GLU A 186 -23.43 42.56 10.61
C GLU A 186 -24.58 43.36 10.01
N GLN A 187 -24.49 44.69 10.00
CA GLN A 187 -25.50 45.56 9.39
C GLN A 187 -25.58 45.38 7.87
N GLN A 188 -24.44 45.33 7.17
CA GLN A 188 -24.38 45.08 5.74
C GLN A 188 -24.98 43.70 5.39
N TRP A 189 -24.70 42.68 6.19
CA TRP A 189 -25.30 41.36 6.02
C TRP A 189 -26.80 41.37 6.31
N ALA A 190 -27.25 42.08 7.35
CA ALA A 190 -28.66 42.26 7.66
C ALA A 190 -29.42 42.92 6.51
N ASP A 191 -28.88 43.97 5.92
CA ASP A 191 -29.51 44.67 4.79
C ASP A 191 -29.59 43.79 3.55
N LYS A 192 -28.52 43.06 3.24
CA LYS A 192 -28.54 42.04 2.18
C LYS A 192 -29.60 40.96 2.45
N ALA A 193 -29.67 40.44 3.68
CA ALA A 193 -30.64 39.42 4.05
C ALA A 193 -32.09 39.95 3.97
N ARG A 194 -32.36 41.18 4.40
CA ARG A 194 -33.69 41.82 4.27
C ARG A 194 -34.15 41.93 2.82
N GLN A 195 -33.22 42.13 1.88
CA GLN A 195 -33.51 42.19 0.46
C GLN A 195 -33.70 40.80 -0.17
N GLU A 196 -32.79 39.85 0.11
CA GLU A 196 -32.75 38.56 -0.58
C GLU A 196 -33.72 37.52 0.02
N VAL A 197 -33.85 37.46 1.35
CA VAL A 197 -34.63 36.42 2.04
C VAL A 197 -36.09 36.39 1.58
N PRO A 198 -36.82 37.52 1.45
CA PRO A 198 -38.20 37.48 0.95
C PRO A 198 -38.31 36.92 -0.47
N GLN A 199 -37.31 37.15 -1.33
CA GLN A 199 -37.29 36.62 -2.70
C GLN A 199 -37.01 35.12 -2.70
N LEU A 200 -36.04 34.67 -1.90
CA LEU A 200 -35.71 33.24 -1.73
C LEU A 200 -36.93 32.46 -1.20
N MET A 201 -37.66 33.04 -0.24
CA MET A 201 -38.90 32.47 0.28
C MET A 201 -39.98 32.33 -0.80
N LYS A 202 -40.14 33.33 -1.67
CA LYS A 202 -41.12 33.29 -2.78
C LYS A 202 -40.80 32.21 -3.81
N VAL A 203 -39.52 31.96 -4.09
CA VAL A 203 -39.10 30.93 -5.06
C VAL A 203 -38.90 29.54 -4.44
N GLY A 204 -39.20 29.37 -3.14
CA GLY A 204 -39.09 28.09 -2.45
C GLY A 204 -37.67 27.64 -2.07
N GLN A 205 -36.70 28.56 -2.10
CA GLN A 205 -35.31 28.30 -1.68
C GLN A 205 -35.16 28.47 -0.16
N PHE A 206 -35.86 27.61 0.59
CA PHE A 206 -36.00 27.76 2.04
C PHE A 206 -34.68 27.56 2.80
N GLY A 207 -33.78 26.69 2.35
CA GLY A 207 -32.51 26.46 3.05
C GLY A 207 -31.54 27.64 2.91
N GLU A 208 -31.46 28.26 1.74
CA GLU A 208 -30.71 29.50 1.53
C GLU A 208 -31.33 30.66 2.32
N ALA A 209 -32.66 30.78 2.32
CA ALA A 209 -33.38 31.78 3.10
C ALA A 209 -33.08 31.63 4.60
N TYR A 210 -33.15 30.41 5.14
CA TYR A 210 -32.80 30.10 6.52
C TYR A 210 -31.35 30.48 6.83
N ARG A 211 -30.38 30.04 6.01
CA ARG A 211 -28.94 30.28 6.22
C ARG A 211 -28.57 31.76 6.23
N LEU A 212 -29.21 32.57 5.40
CA LEU A 212 -29.00 34.02 5.37
C LEU A 212 -29.61 34.70 6.59
N ALA A 213 -30.86 34.34 6.93
CA ALA A 213 -31.63 34.97 7.99
C ALA A 213 -31.15 34.59 9.40
N SER A 214 -30.72 33.34 9.63
CA SER A 214 -30.36 32.82 10.96
C SER A 214 -29.07 33.40 11.54
N LYS A 215 -28.28 34.12 10.74
CA LYS A 215 -27.00 34.71 11.17
C LYS A 215 -27.14 36.11 11.78
N VAL A 216 -28.32 36.72 11.70
CA VAL A 216 -28.54 38.10 12.10
C VAL A 216 -29.46 38.16 13.30
N ASN A 217 -29.10 39.00 14.28
CA ASN A 217 -29.97 39.33 15.39
C ASN A 217 -30.97 40.44 15.00
N ASP A 218 -31.85 40.13 14.05
CA ASP A 218 -32.92 41.02 13.58
C ASP A 218 -34.28 40.33 13.76
N PRO A 219 -35.27 40.94 14.45
CA PRO A 219 -36.55 40.30 14.71
C PRO A 219 -37.34 39.88 13.46
N GLN A 220 -37.27 40.66 12.37
CA GLN A 220 -37.96 40.34 11.12
C GLN A 220 -37.28 39.18 10.41
N LEU A 221 -35.94 39.17 10.36
CA LEU A 221 -35.20 38.04 9.79
C LEU A 221 -35.36 36.78 10.63
N HIS A 222 -35.48 36.89 11.95
CA HIS A 222 -35.78 35.75 12.81
C HIS A 222 -37.11 35.09 12.45
N GLU A 223 -38.16 35.88 12.20
CA GLU A 223 -39.46 35.36 11.73
C GLU A 223 -39.33 34.61 10.40
N TYR A 224 -38.56 35.15 9.44
CA TYR A 224 -38.29 34.47 8.18
C TYR A 224 -37.49 33.17 8.38
N ALA A 225 -36.49 33.16 9.26
CA ALA A 225 -35.73 31.96 9.57
C ALA A 225 -36.65 30.87 10.15
N THR A 226 -37.54 31.21 11.09
CA THR A 226 -38.52 30.27 11.64
C THR A 226 -39.43 29.71 10.55
N LYS A 227 -40.00 30.56 9.69
CA LYS A 227 -40.86 30.11 8.57
C LYS A 227 -40.11 29.22 7.58
N ALA A 228 -38.90 29.62 7.19
CA ALA A 228 -38.05 28.84 6.29
C ALA A 228 -37.74 27.46 6.88
N LYS A 229 -37.42 27.39 8.18
CA LYS A 229 -37.17 26.13 8.88
C LYS A 229 -38.42 25.24 8.92
N GLN A 230 -39.60 25.80 9.20
CA GLN A 230 -40.86 25.06 9.16
C GLN A 230 -41.14 24.46 7.78
N GLU A 231 -40.87 25.20 6.69
CA GLU A 231 -41.03 24.66 5.33
C GLU A 231 -39.99 23.58 5.02
N MET A 232 -38.75 23.72 5.46
CA MET A 232 -37.74 22.66 5.36
C MET A 232 -38.15 21.40 6.12
N ASP A 233 -38.72 21.53 7.32
CA ASP A 233 -39.16 20.40 8.12
C ASP A 233 -40.32 19.66 7.43
N LYS A 234 -41.24 20.38 6.76
CA LYS A 234 -42.27 19.76 5.91
C LYS A 234 -41.65 18.96 4.75
N ILE A 235 -40.57 19.47 4.13
CA ILE A 235 -39.83 18.74 3.09
C ILE A 235 -39.22 17.46 3.67
N VAL A 236 -38.59 17.54 4.86
CA VAL A 236 -38.04 16.36 5.55
C VAL A 236 -39.11 15.31 5.81
N GLU A 237 -40.28 15.71 6.32
CA GLU A 237 -41.39 14.78 6.57
C GLU A 237 -41.92 14.14 5.29
N LYS A 238 -42.05 14.91 4.20
CA LYS A 238 -42.45 14.36 2.90
C LYS A 238 -41.42 13.35 2.36
N LEU A 239 -40.13 13.67 2.46
CA LEU A 239 -39.06 12.76 2.05
C LEU A 239 -39.06 11.50 2.91
N ARG A 240 -39.31 11.61 4.21
CA ARG A 240 -39.41 10.47 5.13
C ARG A 240 -40.58 9.56 4.77
N ALA A 241 -41.78 10.12 4.53
CA ALA A 241 -42.93 9.34 4.06
C ALA A 241 -42.63 8.62 2.73
N THR A 242 -41.95 9.30 1.80
CA THR A 242 -41.52 8.72 0.51
C THR A 242 -40.50 7.59 0.72
N TYR A 243 -39.59 7.73 1.69
CA TYR A 243 -38.62 6.71 2.08
C TYR A 243 -39.32 5.47 2.67
N GLU A 244 -40.29 5.67 3.56
CA GLU A 244 -41.06 4.59 4.21
C GLU A 244 -41.90 3.79 3.21
N GLN A 245 -42.35 4.42 2.13
CA GLN A 245 -43.01 3.76 1.00
C GLN A 245 -42.05 2.96 0.09
N GLY A 246 -40.73 3.02 0.33
CA GLY A 246 -39.72 2.31 -0.46
C GLY A 246 -39.38 2.97 -1.79
N HIS A 247 -39.74 4.25 -1.98
CA HIS A 247 -39.44 5.07 -3.16
C HIS A 247 -38.07 5.77 -3.04
N TYR A 248 -37.02 5.00 -2.79
CA TYR A 248 -35.68 5.52 -2.48
C TYR A 248 -35.07 6.41 -3.57
N GLU A 249 -35.29 6.09 -4.85
CA GLU A 249 -34.80 6.90 -5.97
C GLU A 249 -35.38 8.33 -5.94
N GLU A 250 -36.67 8.44 -5.62
CA GLU A 250 -37.35 9.74 -5.54
C GLU A 250 -36.84 10.55 -4.34
N VAL A 251 -36.58 9.90 -3.20
CA VAL A 251 -35.94 10.55 -2.04
C VAL A 251 -34.57 11.11 -2.39
N ILE A 252 -33.76 10.34 -3.12
CA ILE A 252 -32.42 10.79 -3.56
C ILE A 252 -32.56 11.97 -4.51
N LYS A 253 -33.44 11.87 -5.52
CA LYS A 253 -33.66 12.91 -6.52
C LYS A 253 -34.16 14.22 -5.90
N GLN A 254 -35.22 14.15 -5.08
CA GLN A 254 -35.81 15.33 -4.45
C GLN A 254 -34.93 15.91 -3.33
N GLY A 255 -34.23 15.07 -2.58
CA GLY A 255 -33.42 15.51 -1.45
C GLY A 255 -32.08 16.14 -1.84
N THR A 256 -31.51 15.80 -3.01
CA THR A 256 -30.14 16.19 -3.37
C THR A 256 -29.91 17.70 -3.37
N SER A 257 -30.91 18.51 -3.75
CA SER A 257 -30.81 19.98 -3.73
C SER A 257 -30.68 20.57 -2.33
N TYR A 258 -30.98 19.82 -1.28
CA TYR A 258 -31.00 20.29 0.11
C TYR A 258 -29.88 19.70 0.98
N ILE A 259 -28.96 18.92 0.39
CA ILE A 259 -27.97 18.13 1.13
C ILE A 259 -27.00 18.99 1.96
N GLU A 260 -26.66 20.18 1.48
CA GLU A 260 -25.77 21.13 2.16
C GLU A 260 -26.51 22.03 3.18
N LEU A 261 -27.85 21.94 3.21
CA LEU A 261 -28.70 22.84 3.98
C LEU A 261 -29.22 22.19 5.27
N ASP A 262 -29.40 20.87 5.29
CA ASP A 262 -29.90 20.14 6.46
C ASP A 262 -29.26 18.75 6.63
N CYS A 263 -28.74 18.47 7.83
CA CYS A 263 -28.08 17.21 8.14
C CYS A 263 -29.04 16.01 8.16
N GLN A 264 -30.33 16.21 8.46
CA GLN A 264 -31.34 15.17 8.45
C GLN A 264 -31.64 14.72 7.02
N ILE A 265 -31.75 15.66 6.08
CA ILE A 265 -31.94 15.34 4.66
C ILE A 265 -30.73 14.56 4.13
N LYS A 266 -29.51 15.01 4.45
CA LYS A 266 -28.28 14.30 4.09
C LYS A 266 -28.26 12.86 4.62
N ARG A 267 -28.65 12.65 5.87
CA ARG A 267 -28.77 11.31 6.46
C ARG A 267 -29.80 10.46 5.72
N LEU A 268 -30.99 11.01 5.48
CA LEU A 268 -32.08 10.31 4.80
C LEU A 268 -31.71 9.89 3.36
N ILE A 269 -31.00 10.74 2.61
CA ILE A 269 -30.48 10.40 1.28
C ILE A 269 -29.47 9.26 1.35
N ASN A 270 -28.56 9.29 2.33
CA ASN A 270 -27.57 8.23 2.51
C ASN A 270 -28.24 6.89 2.87
N ASP A 271 -29.26 6.94 3.72
CA ASP A 271 -30.05 5.75 4.07
C ASP A 271 -30.85 5.25 2.86
N ALA A 272 -31.43 6.15 2.05
CA ALA A 272 -32.10 5.80 0.79
C ALA A 272 -31.16 5.14 -0.22
N LYS A 273 -29.93 5.65 -0.38
CA LYS A 273 -28.91 5.03 -1.24
C LYS A 273 -28.57 3.61 -0.79
N LYS A 274 -28.36 3.40 0.51
CA LYS A 274 -28.11 2.06 1.07
C LYS A 274 -29.29 1.13 0.87
N ALA A 275 -30.51 1.61 1.12
CA ALA A 275 -31.72 0.82 0.95
C ALA A 275 -31.96 0.44 -0.52
N LEU A 276 -31.69 1.35 -1.46
CA LEU A 276 -31.75 1.09 -2.89
C LEU A 276 -30.74 0.02 -3.32
N GLN A 277 -29.48 0.14 -2.89
CA GLN A 277 -28.45 -0.87 -3.17
C GLN A 277 -28.83 -2.24 -2.61
N THR A 278 -29.36 -2.30 -1.38
CA THR A 278 -29.86 -3.55 -0.80
C THR A 278 -31.01 -4.13 -1.62
N LYS A 279 -31.98 -3.30 -2.06
CA LYS A 279 -33.10 -3.71 -2.90
C LYS A 279 -32.64 -4.28 -4.25
N GLU A 280 -31.66 -3.66 -4.89
CA GLU A 280 -31.07 -4.15 -6.13
C GLU A 280 -30.31 -5.47 -5.94
N ARG A 281 -29.52 -5.58 -4.86
CA ARG A 281 -28.84 -6.82 -4.48
C ARG A 281 -29.84 -7.97 -4.29
N LEU A 282 -30.95 -7.73 -3.58
CA LEU A 282 -32.00 -8.73 -3.37
C LEU A 282 -32.65 -9.16 -4.69
N LYS A 283 -32.95 -8.22 -5.60
CA LYS A 283 -33.47 -8.56 -6.95
C LYS A 283 -32.51 -9.48 -7.74
N LEU A 284 -31.20 -9.24 -7.64
CA LEU A 284 -30.21 -10.09 -8.31
C LEU A 284 -30.16 -11.49 -7.69
N ILE A 285 -30.24 -11.58 -6.36
CA ILE A 285 -30.33 -12.85 -5.62
C ILE A 285 -31.60 -13.62 -6.04
N ASP A 286 -32.76 -12.99 -6.07
CA ASP A 286 -34.01 -13.63 -6.48
C ASP A 286 -33.94 -14.14 -7.92
N LYS A 287 -33.34 -13.35 -8.83
CA LYS A 287 -33.10 -13.76 -10.21
C LYS A 287 -32.14 -14.95 -10.29
N ALA A 288 -31.11 -15.00 -9.45
CA ALA A 288 -30.18 -16.11 -9.37
C ALA A 288 -30.87 -17.39 -8.87
N ILE A 289 -31.65 -17.29 -7.78
CA ILE A 289 -32.43 -18.39 -7.20
C ILE A 289 -33.40 -18.95 -8.25
N LYS A 290 -34.16 -18.08 -8.93
CA LYS A 290 -35.08 -18.49 -9.99
C LYS A 290 -34.35 -19.25 -11.09
N LYS A 291 -33.25 -18.70 -11.59
CA LYS A 291 -32.47 -19.30 -12.68
C LYS A 291 -31.89 -20.67 -12.33
N ILE A 292 -31.43 -20.87 -11.09
CA ILE A 292 -30.97 -22.20 -10.64
C ILE A 292 -32.17 -23.16 -10.53
N SER A 293 -33.29 -22.69 -9.97
CA SER A 293 -34.50 -23.50 -9.81
C SER A 293 -35.05 -23.98 -11.16
N ASP A 294 -35.09 -23.11 -12.17
CA ASP A 294 -35.49 -23.44 -13.54
C ASP A 294 -34.58 -24.53 -14.14
N LEU A 295 -33.26 -24.46 -13.90
CA LEU A 295 -32.32 -25.49 -14.38
C LEU A 295 -32.53 -26.83 -13.68
N VAL A 296 -32.82 -26.82 -12.38
CA VAL A 296 -33.14 -28.03 -11.61
C VAL A 296 -34.44 -28.67 -12.10
N GLN A 297 -35.50 -27.87 -12.32
CA GLN A 297 -36.78 -28.37 -12.84
C GLN A 297 -36.64 -28.98 -14.25
N ASN A 298 -35.74 -28.45 -15.06
CA ASN A 298 -35.45 -28.97 -16.40
C ASN A 298 -34.42 -30.11 -16.39
N HIS A 299 -34.12 -30.71 -15.24
CA HIS A 299 -33.15 -31.81 -15.07
C HIS A 299 -31.73 -31.48 -15.59
N GLN A 300 -31.38 -30.20 -15.70
CA GLN A 300 -30.06 -29.73 -16.14
C GLN A 300 -29.11 -29.56 -14.94
N TYR A 301 -28.90 -30.64 -14.18
CA TYR A 301 -28.27 -30.58 -12.86
C TYR A 301 -26.82 -30.09 -12.86
N GLU A 302 -26.02 -30.45 -13.87
CA GLU A 302 -24.64 -29.96 -14.01
C GLU A 302 -24.61 -28.43 -14.18
N LYS A 303 -25.42 -27.91 -15.11
CA LYS A 303 -25.55 -26.47 -15.34
C LYS A 303 -26.10 -25.74 -14.11
N ALA A 304 -27.03 -26.36 -13.40
CA ALA A 304 -27.57 -25.84 -12.14
C ALA A 304 -26.48 -25.72 -11.08
N TYR A 305 -25.68 -26.78 -10.88
CA TYR A 305 -24.60 -26.82 -9.89
C TYR A 305 -23.51 -25.80 -10.20
N GLU A 306 -23.01 -25.74 -11.44
CA GLU A 306 -21.98 -24.77 -11.83
C GLU A 306 -22.45 -23.31 -11.66
N LYS A 307 -23.70 -23.04 -12.02
CA LYS A 307 -24.29 -21.71 -11.83
C LYS A 307 -24.50 -21.39 -10.35
N ALA A 308 -24.95 -22.34 -9.54
CA ALA A 308 -25.11 -22.17 -8.11
C ALA A 308 -23.77 -21.90 -7.41
N LYS A 309 -22.71 -22.63 -7.77
CA LYS A 309 -21.33 -22.39 -7.30
C LYS A 309 -20.86 -20.98 -7.62
N LYS A 310 -21.11 -20.49 -8.85
CA LYS A 310 -20.80 -19.10 -9.22
C LYS A 310 -21.54 -18.09 -8.34
N TYR A 311 -22.85 -18.26 -8.16
CA TYR A 311 -23.64 -17.31 -7.37
C TYR A 311 -23.35 -17.37 -5.87
N VAL A 312 -23.01 -18.53 -5.30
CA VAL A 312 -22.55 -18.61 -3.91
C VAL A 312 -21.23 -17.85 -3.71
N ASN A 313 -20.33 -17.87 -4.70
CA ASN A 313 -19.10 -17.09 -4.63
C ASN A 313 -19.36 -15.58 -4.71
N GLU A 314 -20.36 -15.16 -5.48
CA GLU A 314 -20.77 -13.75 -5.65
C GLU A 314 -21.57 -13.24 -4.42
N PHE A 315 -22.43 -14.08 -3.84
CA PHE A 315 -23.32 -13.77 -2.72
C PHE A 315 -23.03 -14.66 -1.51
N LYS A 316 -21.80 -14.63 -1.01
CA LYS A 316 -21.28 -15.55 0.02
C LYS A 316 -22.16 -15.69 1.27
N GLU A 317 -22.84 -14.61 1.65
CA GLU A 317 -23.63 -14.52 2.88
C GLU A 317 -25.08 -14.97 2.71
N GLU A 318 -25.55 -15.30 1.50
CA GLU A 318 -26.96 -15.62 1.25
C GLU A 318 -27.28 -17.10 1.54
N PRO A 319 -27.98 -17.44 2.66
CA PRO A 319 -28.17 -18.82 3.07
C PRO A 319 -29.00 -19.64 2.08
N LYS A 320 -30.00 -19.00 1.45
CA LYS A 320 -30.87 -19.65 0.45
C LYS A 320 -30.08 -20.13 -0.76
N LEU A 321 -29.10 -19.35 -1.22
CA LEU A 321 -28.23 -19.74 -2.34
C LEU A 321 -27.31 -20.89 -1.96
N GLN A 322 -26.79 -20.91 -0.72
CA GLN A 322 -25.97 -22.02 -0.23
C GLN A 322 -26.76 -23.33 -0.15
N GLU A 323 -27.98 -23.29 0.38
CA GLU A 323 -28.87 -24.45 0.44
C GLU A 323 -29.23 -24.96 -0.97
N LEU A 324 -29.55 -24.04 -1.88
CA LEU A 324 -29.87 -24.39 -3.27
C LEU A 324 -28.67 -24.99 -4.00
N ALA A 325 -27.45 -24.49 -3.76
CA ALA A 325 -26.22 -25.06 -4.30
C ALA A 325 -25.94 -26.46 -3.76
N LYS A 326 -26.18 -26.69 -2.46
CA LYS A 326 -26.07 -28.02 -1.84
C LYS A 326 -27.06 -29.00 -2.49
N ARG A 327 -28.32 -28.60 -2.67
CA ARG A 327 -29.34 -29.40 -3.35
C ARG A 327 -29.00 -29.69 -4.81
N ALA A 328 -28.57 -28.68 -5.56
CA ALA A 328 -28.15 -28.84 -6.95
C ALA A 328 -26.96 -29.80 -7.08
N ARG A 329 -25.99 -29.73 -6.16
CA ARG A 329 -24.87 -30.67 -6.08
C ARG A 329 -25.34 -32.10 -5.85
N GLN A 330 -26.24 -32.31 -4.88
CA GLN A 330 -26.79 -33.64 -4.57
C GLN A 330 -27.49 -34.25 -5.79
N LEU A 331 -28.34 -33.49 -6.47
CA LEU A 331 -29.04 -33.95 -7.67
C LEU A 331 -28.08 -34.24 -8.83
N PHE A 332 -27.07 -33.40 -9.03
CA PHE A 332 -26.02 -33.64 -10.01
C PHE A 332 -25.26 -34.95 -9.70
N THR A 333 -24.86 -35.14 -8.45
CA THR A 333 -24.18 -36.35 -7.99
C THR A 333 -25.04 -37.60 -8.19
N GLN A 334 -26.32 -37.55 -7.83
CA GLN A 334 -27.26 -38.67 -8.03
C GLN A 334 -27.44 -39.01 -9.51
N ALA A 335 -27.69 -38.02 -10.36
CA ALA A 335 -27.86 -38.25 -11.79
C ALA A 335 -26.58 -38.79 -12.46
N ALA A 336 -25.40 -38.30 -12.05
CA ALA A 336 -24.13 -38.81 -12.54
C ALA A 336 -23.86 -40.25 -12.07
N GLU A 337 -24.21 -40.58 -10.82
CA GLU A 337 -24.14 -41.94 -10.28
C GLU A 337 -25.06 -42.89 -11.07
N GLU A 338 -26.32 -42.52 -11.29
CA GLU A 338 -27.28 -43.31 -12.07
C GLU A 338 -26.77 -43.58 -13.49
N GLN A 339 -26.20 -42.59 -14.16
CA GLN A 339 -25.61 -42.76 -15.50
C GLN A 339 -24.43 -43.73 -15.51
N ILE A 340 -23.56 -43.69 -14.49
CA ILE A 340 -22.43 -44.64 -14.39
C ILE A 340 -22.95 -46.04 -14.09
N LEU A 341 -23.92 -46.18 -13.19
CA LEU A 341 -24.54 -47.45 -12.85
C LEU A 341 -25.24 -48.08 -14.06
N GLU A 342 -25.91 -47.29 -14.90
CA GLU A 342 -26.55 -47.79 -16.13
C GLU A 342 -25.52 -48.31 -17.14
N ARG A 343 -24.36 -47.64 -17.27
CA ARG A 343 -23.25 -48.19 -18.07
C ARG A 343 -22.69 -49.48 -17.48
N LEU A 344 -22.54 -49.56 -16.17
CA LEU A 344 -22.06 -50.76 -15.47
C LEU A 344 -22.98 -51.98 -15.70
N LYS A 345 -24.30 -51.79 -15.78
CA LYS A 345 -25.24 -52.90 -16.10
C LYS A 345 -24.95 -53.55 -17.46
N ASN A 346 -24.40 -52.79 -18.41
CA ASN A 346 -24.09 -53.24 -19.75
C ASN A 346 -22.65 -53.75 -19.90
N ILE A 347 -21.83 -53.71 -18.84
CA ILE A 347 -20.46 -54.20 -18.83
C ILE A 347 -20.44 -55.58 -18.19
N SER A 348 -19.94 -56.58 -18.92
CA SER A 348 -19.79 -57.94 -18.37
C SER A 348 -18.77 -57.96 -17.22
N PRO A 349 -18.95 -58.77 -16.16
CA PRO A 349 -17.95 -58.93 -15.12
C PRO A 349 -16.56 -59.36 -15.62
N SER A 350 -16.46 -60.01 -16.79
CA SER A 350 -15.18 -60.39 -17.41
C SER A 350 -14.44 -59.20 -18.06
N GLN A 351 -15.13 -58.09 -18.32
CA GLN A 351 -14.55 -56.86 -18.86
C GLN A 351 -13.96 -56.01 -17.72
N ILE A 352 -12.93 -56.55 -17.06
CA ILE A 352 -12.37 -56.03 -15.82
C ILE A 352 -11.90 -54.57 -15.95
N GLU A 353 -11.22 -54.21 -17.05
CA GLU A 353 -10.75 -52.84 -17.27
C GLU A 353 -11.89 -51.81 -17.32
N PHE A 354 -12.98 -52.13 -18.01
CA PHE A 354 -14.15 -51.27 -18.09
C PHE A 354 -14.82 -51.13 -16.72
N ASN A 355 -14.93 -52.22 -15.96
CA ASN A 355 -15.41 -52.17 -14.58
C ASN A 355 -14.51 -51.27 -13.71
N ILE A 356 -13.18 -51.42 -13.76
CA ILE A 356 -12.24 -50.56 -13.02
C ILE A 356 -12.45 -49.09 -13.38
N ARG A 357 -12.60 -48.76 -14.67
CA ARG A 357 -12.81 -47.39 -15.14
C ARG A 357 -14.08 -46.79 -14.55
N GLU A 358 -15.22 -47.47 -14.68
CA GLU A 358 -16.51 -46.94 -14.21
C GLU A 358 -16.59 -46.90 -12.68
N TYR A 359 -16.11 -47.92 -11.96
CA TYR A 359 -16.04 -47.88 -10.50
C TYR A 359 -15.06 -46.82 -9.99
N SER A 360 -13.98 -46.51 -10.71
CA SER A 360 -13.09 -45.38 -10.38
C SER A 360 -13.82 -44.04 -10.50
N GLN A 361 -14.69 -43.88 -11.51
CA GLN A 361 -15.53 -42.69 -11.64
C GLN A 361 -16.53 -42.59 -10.47
N LEU A 362 -17.17 -43.70 -10.09
CA LEU A 362 -18.06 -43.74 -8.91
C LEU A 362 -17.34 -43.37 -7.62
N VAL A 363 -16.15 -43.91 -7.37
CA VAL A 363 -15.35 -43.57 -6.18
C VAL A 363 -14.90 -42.11 -6.21
N LYS A 364 -14.57 -41.56 -7.38
CA LYS A 364 -14.24 -40.13 -7.51
C LYS A 364 -15.45 -39.24 -7.20
N LEU A 365 -16.64 -39.65 -7.64
CA LEU A 365 -17.89 -38.94 -7.44
C LEU A 365 -18.41 -39.04 -5.99
N LEU A 366 -18.25 -40.22 -5.38
CA LEU A 366 -18.75 -40.60 -4.06
C LEU A 366 -17.63 -41.25 -3.23
N PRO A 367 -16.65 -40.47 -2.76
CA PRO A 367 -15.45 -40.98 -2.10
C PRO A 367 -15.72 -41.67 -0.77
N ASP A 368 -16.90 -41.51 -0.16
CA ASP A 368 -17.23 -42.15 1.12
C ASP A 368 -18.00 -43.48 0.95
N ASN A 369 -18.37 -43.84 -0.27
CA ASN A 369 -19.12 -45.07 -0.54
C ASN A 369 -18.19 -46.31 -0.49
N LYS A 370 -18.26 -47.06 0.62
CA LYS A 370 -17.45 -48.27 0.84
C LYS A 370 -17.72 -49.37 -0.19
N ASN A 371 -18.96 -49.51 -0.68
CA ASN A 371 -19.30 -50.55 -1.64
C ASN A 371 -18.58 -50.34 -2.98
N TYR A 372 -18.56 -49.10 -3.48
CA TYR A 372 -17.85 -48.77 -4.72
C TYR A 372 -16.34 -48.94 -4.59
N LYS A 373 -15.76 -48.58 -3.44
CA LYS A 373 -14.35 -48.85 -3.14
C LYS A 373 -14.04 -50.35 -3.16
N ASN A 374 -14.82 -51.16 -2.47
CA ASN A 374 -14.60 -52.60 -2.40
C ASN A 374 -14.73 -53.27 -3.77
N LYS A 375 -15.71 -52.84 -4.58
CA LYS A 375 -15.85 -53.32 -5.96
C LYS A 375 -14.67 -52.91 -6.83
N LEU A 376 -14.22 -51.66 -6.73
CA LEU A 376 -13.03 -51.19 -7.44
C LEU A 376 -11.79 -52.04 -7.09
N GLU A 377 -11.53 -52.25 -5.80
CA GLU A 377 -10.40 -53.05 -5.34
C GLU A 377 -10.53 -54.54 -5.74
N PHE A 378 -11.75 -55.09 -5.74
CA PHE A 378 -12.02 -56.43 -6.26
C PHE A 378 -11.59 -56.57 -7.73
N TYR A 379 -12.02 -55.66 -8.60
CA TYR A 379 -11.65 -55.73 -10.01
C TYR A 379 -10.17 -55.44 -10.25
N LYS A 380 -9.56 -54.52 -9.48
CA LYS A 380 -8.09 -54.32 -9.52
C LYS A 380 -7.35 -55.60 -9.14
N LYS A 381 -7.79 -56.29 -8.09
CA LYS A 381 -7.22 -57.57 -7.67
C LYS A 381 -7.38 -58.63 -8.77
N GLN A 382 -8.57 -58.76 -9.36
CA GLN A 382 -8.78 -59.68 -10.49
C GLN A 382 -7.87 -59.36 -11.68
N LEU A 383 -7.64 -58.08 -11.98
CA LEU A 383 -6.71 -57.69 -13.03
C LEU A 383 -5.28 -58.13 -12.72
N VAL A 384 -4.86 -58.04 -11.44
CA VAL A 384 -3.56 -58.54 -11.00
C VAL A 384 -3.50 -60.07 -11.09
N ASP A 385 -4.52 -60.77 -10.64
CA ASP A 385 -4.58 -62.25 -10.66
C ASP A 385 -4.59 -62.79 -12.11
N LEU A 386 -5.16 -62.05 -13.07
CA LEU A 386 -5.09 -62.38 -14.49
C LEU A 386 -3.69 -62.21 -15.10
N ARG A 387 -2.84 -61.35 -14.51
CA ARG A 387 -1.47 -61.18 -14.99
C ARG A 387 -0.69 -62.43 -14.60
N LYS A 388 -0.45 -63.31 -15.56
CA LYS A 388 0.37 -64.52 -15.37
C LYS A 388 1.82 -64.19 -14.99
N GLN A 389 2.32 -63.02 -15.38
CA GLN A 389 3.67 -62.55 -15.09
C GLN A 389 3.63 -61.12 -14.51
N PRO A 390 4.53 -60.78 -13.57
CA PRO A 390 4.65 -59.42 -13.07
C PRO A 390 5.10 -58.46 -14.18
N PRO A 391 4.82 -57.16 -14.04
CA PRO A 391 5.37 -56.14 -14.92
C PRO A 391 6.90 -56.23 -15.04
N LEU A 392 7.43 -56.15 -16.25
CA LEU A 392 8.87 -56.22 -16.53
C LEU A 392 9.45 -54.82 -16.72
N LEU A 393 10.36 -54.40 -15.83
CA LEU A 393 11.15 -53.19 -16.07
C LEU A 393 12.15 -53.46 -17.20
N ILE A 394 12.09 -52.68 -18.28
CA ILE A 394 13.08 -52.69 -19.36
C ILE A 394 13.78 -51.35 -19.43
N THR A 395 15.08 -51.36 -19.74
CA THR A 395 15.92 -50.17 -19.73
C THR A 395 16.72 -50.03 -21.02
N GLN A 396 17.07 -48.79 -21.38
CA GLN A 396 17.91 -48.50 -22.54
C GLN A 396 19.27 -49.22 -22.48
N PRO A 397 20.00 -49.28 -21.33
CA PRO A 397 21.25 -50.03 -21.25
C PRO A 397 21.10 -51.54 -21.55
N GLU A 398 19.97 -52.15 -21.23
CA GLU A 398 19.72 -53.59 -21.50
C GLU A 398 19.58 -53.88 -23.00
N LEU A 399 18.97 -52.96 -23.75
CA LEU A 399 18.66 -53.14 -25.17
C LEU A 399 19.65 -52.42 -26.11
N GLY A 400 20.49 -51.54 -25.57
CA GLY A 400 21.52 -50.80 -26.31
C GLY A 400 20.92 -50.06 -27.51
N ASP A 401 21.51 -50.25 -28.68
CA ASP A 401 21.09 -49.62 -29.93
C ASP A 401 19.71 -50.08 -30.44
N GLN A 402 19.15 -51.15 -29.87
CA GLN A 402 17.79 -51.62 -30.19
C GLN A 402 16.70 -50.92 -29.38
N TRP A 403 17.06 -50.02 -28.46
CA TRP A 403 16.09 -49.30 -27.64
C TRP A 403 15.23 -48.34 -28.50
N PRO A 404 13.89 -48.55 -28.58
CA PRO A 404 13.08 -47.79 -29.53
C PRO A 404 12.44 -46.52 -28.93
N PHE A 405 12.72 -46.18 -27.67
CA PHE A 405 12.04 -45.10 -26.96
C PHE A 405 12.94 -43.91 -26.66
N THR A 406 12.37 -42.71 -26.63
CA THR A 406 13.09 -41.47 -26.24
C THR A 406 13.35 -41.36 -24.74
N VAL A 407 12.65 -42.17 -23.93
CA VAL A 407 12.83 -42.27 -22.47
C VAL A 407 13.84 -43.35 -22.13
N SER A 408 14.58 -43.24 -21.03
CA SER A 408 15.66 -44.20 -20.70
C SER A 408 15.19 -45.55 -20.12
N GLN A 409 13.96 -45.63 -19.62
CA GLN A 409 13.39 -46.86 -19.06
C GLN A 409 11.86 -46.79 -19.00
N GLY A 410 11.23 -47.95 -18.80
CA GLY A 410 9.81 -48.04 -18.48
C GLY A 410 9.39 -49.47 -18.16
N THR A 411 8.16 -49.62 -17.71
CA THR A 411 7.63 -50.92 -17.29
C THR A 411 6.74 -51.50 -18.38
N LEU A 412 7.17 -52.63 -18.93
CA LEU A 412 6.42 -53.42 -19.90
C LEU A 412 5.42 -54.32 -19.17
N GLU A 413 4.16 -54.24 -19.57
CA GLU A 413 3.06 -55.00 -18.96
C GLU A 413 2.29 -55.72 -20.06
N CYS A 414 1.87 -56.97 -19.79
CA CYS A 414 0.81 -57.61 -20.55
C CYS A 414 -0.46 -57.80 -19.74
N ILE A 415 -1.58 -57.49 -20.37
CA ILE A 415 -2.92 -57.86 -19.92
C ILE A 415 -3.49 -58.91 -20.90
N PRO A 416 -3.91 -60.10 -20.42
CA PRO A 416 -4.48 -61.12 -21.30
C PRO A 416 -5.68 -60.59 -22.11
N PRO A 417 -5.88 -61.05 -23.37
CA PRO A 417 -5.16 -62.15 -24.02
C PRO A 417 -3.89 -61.73 -24.79
N GLY A 418 -3.44 -60.49 -24.70
CA GLY A 418 -2.33 -60.02 -25.55
C GLY A 418 -2.19 -58.50 -25.63
N ILE A 419 -2.74 -57.75 -24.68
CA ILE A 419 -2.69 -56.28 -24.65
C ILE A 419 -1.33 -55.90 -24.07
N VAL A 420 -0.42 -55.44 -24.93
CA VAL A 420 0.93 -55.03 -24.50
C VAL A 420 0.95 -53.53 -24.29
N THR A 421 1.32 -53.12 -23.07
CA THR A 421 1.41 -51.71 -22.68
C THR A 421 2.79 -51.39 -22.12
N PHE A 422 3.18 -50.13 -22.25
CA PHE A 422 4.43 -49.62 -21.70
C PHE A 422 4.14 -48.42 -20.82
N ARG A 423 4.47 -48.53 -19.53
CA ARG A 423 4.23 -47.49 -18.53
C ARG A 423 5.50 -46.67 -18.31
N VAL A 424 5.35 -45.36 -18.39
CA VAL A 424 6.39 -44.38 -18.04
C VAL A 424 5.76 -43.38 -17.09
N ASN A 425 6.24 -43.33 -15.85
CA ASN A 425 5.62 -42.57 -14.77
C ASN A 425 4.12 -42.95 -14.62
N ASP A 426 3.22 -41.97 -14.66
CA ASP A 426 1.77 -42.17 -14.53
C ASP A 426 1.04 -42.39 -15.87
N LYS A 427 1.77 -42.49 -16.99
CA LYS A 427 1.19 -42.64 -18.33
C LYS A 427 1.43 -44.03 -18.91
N ILE A 428 0.38 -44.62 -19.49
CA ILE A 428 0.39 -45.96 -20.08
C ILE A 428 0.19 -45.85 -21.59
N TYR A 429 1.15 -46.35 -22.35
CA TYR A 429 1.18 -46.30 -23.80
C TYR A 429 0.83 -47.65 -24.43
N ALA A 430 0.15 -47.61 -25.58
CA ALA A 430 -0.20 -48.77 -26.40
C ALA A 430 1.01 -49.25 -27.22
N VAL A 431 1.58 -50.41 -26.89
CA VAL A 431 2.74 -50.96 -27.61
C VAL A 431 2.30 -51.74 -28.86
N ASN A 432 1.10 -52.31 -28.86
CA ASN A 432 0.55 -53.05 -29.99
C ASN A 432 -0.85 -52.56 -30.41
N GLY A 433 -1.32 -53.06 -31.55
CA GLY A 433 -2.62 -52.69 -32.13
C GLY A 433 -3.80 -53.00 -31.19
N LEU A 434 -3.73 -54.10 -30.45
CA LEU A 434 -4.78 -54.46 -29.50
C LEU A 434 -4.87 -53.45 -28.36
N ALA A 435 -3.74 -53.02 -27.77
CA ALA A 435 -3.73 -51.94 -26.78
C ALA A 435 -4.23 -50.61 -27.37
N SER A 436 -3.85 -50.27 -28.60
CA SER A 436 -4.34 -49.05 -29.25
C SER A 436 -5.87 -49.06 -29.40
N SER A 437 -6.44 -50.20 -29.80
CA SER A 437 -7.91 -50.38 -29.90
C SER A 437 -8.66 -50.24 -28.57
N ARG A 438 -7.95 -50.39 -27.45
CA ARG A 438 -8.48 -50.18 -26.08
C ARG A 438 -8.37 -48.74 -25.59
N GLY A 439 -7.82 -47.84 -26.41
CA GLY A 439 -7.75 -46.40 -26.12
C GLY A 439 -6.61 -45.98 -25.20
N TYR A 440 -5.58 -46.82 -25.03
CA TYR A 440 -4.33 -46.40 -24.38
C TYR A 440 -3.62 -45.31 -25.20
N ALA A 441 -2.76 -44.52 -24.56
CA ALA A 441 -2.06 -43.43 -25.24
C ALA A 441 -1.20 -43.96 -26.40
N LYS A 442 -1.09 -43.20 -27.50
CA LYS A 442 -0.28 -43.61 -28.65
C LYS A 442 1.21 -43.60 -28.28
N ILE A 443 1.92 -44.68 -28.60
CA ILE A 443 3.35 -44.80 -28.32
C ILE A 443 4.20 -43.78 -29.09
N ASP A 444 3.68 -43.22 -30.19
CA ASP A 444 4.32 -42.23 -31.06
C ASP A 444 4.96 -41.05 -30.31
N GLU A 445 4.39 -40.66 -29.17
CA GLU A 445 4.89 -39.57 -28.33
C GLU A 445 6.29 -39.84 -27.76
N ILE A 446 6.60 -41.11 -27.51
CA ILE A 446 7.90 -41.54 -26.95
C ILE A 446 8.67 -42.44 -27.92
N TRP A 447 8.19 -42.62 -29.16
CA TRP A 447 8.80 -43.49 -30.14
C TRP A 447 9.94 -42.77 -30.88
N GLN A 448 11.16 -43.25 -30.65
CA GLN A 448 12.38 -42.70 -31.23
C GLN A 448 12.43 -42.91 -32.75
N GLU A 449 12.98 -41.93 -33.45
CA GLU A 449 13.31 -42.04 -34.88
C GLU A 449 14.54 -42.92 -35.09
N ASP A 450 14.53 -43.74 -36.14
CA ASP A 450 15.64 -44.62 -36.47
C ASP A 450 16.86 -43.80 -36.97
N PRO A 451 17.96 -43.73 -36.19
CA PRO A 451 19.12 -42.93 -36.56
C PRO A 451 19.83 -43.49 -37.81
N ALA A 452 19.73 -44.80 -38.08
CA ALA A 452 20.39 -45.44 -39.23
C ALA A 452 19.72 -45.08 -40.56
N LYS A 453 18.48 -44.58 -40.53
CA LYS A 453 17.72 -44.15 -41.71
C LYS A 453 17.69 -42.64 -41.90
N ARG A 454 18.32 -41.89 -40.99
CA ARG A 454 18.44 -40.43 -41.05
C ARG A 454 19.37 -40.05 -42.22
N GLY A 455 18.79 -39.74 -43.39
CA GLY A 455 19.54 -39.32 -44.59
C GLY A 455 19.15 -40.03 -45.90
N LYS A 456 18.44 -41.16 -45.84
CA LYS A 456 17.89 -41.83 -47.03
C LYS A 456 16.44 -41.39 -47.26
N TRP A 457 16.25 -40.13 -47.63
CA TRP A 457 14.91 -39.53 -47.75
C TRP A 457 14.31 -39.81 -49.14
N GLN A 458 13.34 -40.71 -49.21
CA GLN A 458 12.28 -40.65 -50.23
C GLN A 458 11.03 -40.08 -49.55
N ALA A 459 10.67 -38.85 -49.91
CA ALA A 459 9.36 -38.22 -49.66
C ALA A 459 8.80 -38.26 -48.22
N GLY A 460 9.48 -37.64 -47.25
CA GLY A 460 8.82 -37.12 -46.02
C GLY A 460 8.32 -38.13 -44.99
N LEU A 461 8.60 -39.44 -45.15
CA LEU A 461 8.24 -40.46 -44.15
C LEU A 461 9.33 -40.58 -43.08
N ILE A 462 9.02 -40.11 -41.87
CA ILE A 462 9.87 -40.32 -40.68
C ILE A 462 9.83 -41.81 -40.34
N THR A 463 10.98 -42.49 -40.44
CA THR A 463 11.06 -43.90 -40.06
C THR A 463 11.35 -44.03 -38.57
N LYS A 464 10.45 -44.71 -37.85
CA LYS A 464 10.58 -44.99 -36.43
C LYS A 464 11.38 -46.28 -36.18
N MET A 465 12.00 -46.39 -35.00
CA MET A 465 12.70 -47.59 -34.54
C MET A 465 11.78 -48.82 -34.54
N ASP A 466 12.31 -50.03 -34.76
CA ASP A 466 11.46 -51.23 -34.75
C ASP A 466 10.98 -51.60 -33.34
N LEU A 467 9.65 -51.77 -33.17
CA LEU A 467 9.04 -52.18 -31.89
C LEU A 467 8.91 -53.71 -31.75
N THR A 468 9.27 -54.50 -32.77
CA THR A 468 9.06 -55.96 -32.80
C THR A 468 9.61 -56.65 -31.56
N ASN A 469 10.82 -56.29 -31.12
CA ASN A 469 11.43 -56.90 -29.92
C ASN A 469 10.68 -56.56 -28.63
N ILE A 470 10.13 -55.35 -28.51
CA ILE A 470 9.34 -54.94 -27.35
C ILE A 470 7.97 -55.60 -27.36
N ILE A 471 7.31 -55.66 -28.51
CA ILE A 471 6.03 -56.37 -28.68
C ILE A 471 6.19 -57.84 -28.31
N LYS A 472 7.25 -58.50 -28.81
CA LYS A 472 7.55 -59.89 -28.48
C LYS A 472 7.78 -60.10 -26.99
N LYS A 473 8.71 -59.35 -26.38
CA LYS A 473 8.96 -59.39 -24.93
C LYS A 473 7.67 -59.18 -24.13
N GLY A 474 6.80 -58.28 -24.58
CA GLY A 474 5.53 -58.01 -23.93
C GLY A 474 4.52 -59.14 -24.08
N LEU A 475 4.43 -59.76 -25.27
CA LEU A 475 3.58 -60.92 -25.51
C LEU A 475 4.01 -62.14 -24.70
N ASP A 476 5.32 -62.32 -24.48
CA ASP A 476 5.86 -63.38 -23.63
C ASP A 476 5.37 -63.24 -22.17
N LEU A 477 5.09 -62.01 -21.70
CA LEU A 477 4.46 -61.78 -20.39
C LEU A 477 2.98 -62.22 -20.32
N CYS A 478 2.30 -62.31 -21.47
CA CYS A 478 0.89 -62.70 -21.54
C CYS A 478 0.69 -64.22 -21.40
N ASN A 479 1.69 -64.98 -21.83
CA ASN A 479 1.57 -66.41 -22.03
C ASN A 479 2.95 -67.06 -21.78
N PRO A 480 3.38 -67.13 -20.51
CA PRO A 480 4.65 -67.74 -20.15
C PRO A 480 4.72 -69.22 -20.48
#